data_AF-A0A0F3QEH1-F1
#
_entry.id   AF-A0A0F3QEH1-F1
#
_cell.length_a   1.000
_cell.length_b   1.000
_cell.length_c   1.000
_cell.angle_alpha   90.00
_cell.angle_beta   90.00
_cell.angle_gamma   90.00
#
_symmetry.space_group_name_H-M   'P 1'
#
loop_
_entity.id
_entity.type
_entity.pdbx_description
1 polymer ?
#
loop_
_entity_poly.entity_id
_entity_poly.type
_entity_poly.pdbx_seq_one_letter_code
_entity_poly.pdbx_strand_id
1 'polypeptide(L)'
;MFVVSILLEESDEGVSLYDLFNIIKEKNIDYEAQFKLQKILNITSVSKEDKGPKFSLEKALDEIKIFESNNLPKLDIIKTNGVTNIRYDVDCSFAKEIKFEDFIKILKSKNL
;
A
#
# COMPACT_ATOMS: atom_id res chain seq x y z
N MET A 1 10.59 4.51 -8.32
CA MET A 1 9.57 4.55 -7.24
C MET A 1 8.32 3.89 -7.79
N PHE A 2 7.58 3.18 -6.95
CA PHE A 2 6.34 2.51 -7.35
C PHE A 2 5.17 3.13 -6.59
N VAL A 3 4.01 3.15 -7.23
CA VAL A 3 2.73 3.52 -6.61
C VAL A 3 1.87 2.27 -6.61
N VAL A 4 1.36 1.91 -5.44
CA VAL A 4 0.44 0.79 -5.27
C VAL A 4 -0.91 1.38 -4.90
N SER A 5 -1.94 1.02 -5.66
CA SER A 5 -3.34 1.33 -5.39
C SER A 5 -4.03 0.04 -4.97
N ILE A 6 -4.86 0.10 -3.94
CA ILE A 6 -5.60 -1.03 -3.39
C ILE A 6 -7.01 -0.54 -3.13
N LEU A 7 -8.01 -1.27 -3.61
CA LEU A 7 -9.40 -1.05 -3.24
C LEU A 7 -9.71 -1.86 -1.97
N LEU A 8 -10.21 -1.18 -0.94
CA LEU A 8 -10.65 -1.82 0.30
C LEU A 8 -12.17 -1.74 0.40
N GLU A 9 -12.82 -2.89 0.50
CA GLU A 9 -14.26 -3.00 0.74
C GLU A 9 -14.51 -3.57 2.13
N GLU A 10 -15.29 -2.85 2.94
CA GLU A 10 -15.68 -3.32 4.28
C GLU A 10 -16.51 -4.60 4.20
N SER A 11 -16.23 -5.57 5.08
CA SER A 11 -16.93 -6.85 5.11
C SER A 11 -16.96 -7.43 6.53
N ASP A 12 -18.12 -7.91 6.97
CA ASP A 12 -18.30 -8.51 8.30
C ASP A 12 -17.46 -9.79 8.49
N GLU A 13 -17.24 -10.53 7.41
CA GLU A 13 -16.42 -11.75 7.34
C GLU A 13 -14.97 -11.47 6.91
N GLY A 14 -14.63 -10.19 6.74
CA GLY A 14 -13.31 -9.76 6.29
C GLY A 14 -12.18 -9.92 7.30
N VAL A 15 -10.97 -9.58 6.86
CA VAL A 15 -9.77 -9.55 7.69
C VAL A 15 -9.65 -8.18 8.32
N SER A 16 -9.49 -8.12 9.65
CA SER A 16 -9.25 -6.86 10.34
C SER A 16 -7.80 -6.41 10.21
N LEU A 17 -7.55 -5.14 10.49
CA LEU A 17 -6.18 -4.62 10.54
C LEU A 17 -5.33 -5.35 11.60
N TYR A 18 -5.90 -5.64 12.77
CA TYR A 18 -5.23 -6.43 13.80
C TYR A 18 -4.85 -7.84 13.32
N ASP A 19 -5.77 -8.52 12.64
CA ASP A 19 -5.56 -9.86 12.12
C ASP A 19 -4.47 -9.85 11.01
N LEU A 20 -4.47 -8.84 10.14
CA LEU A 20 -3.43 -8.64 9.12
C LEU A 20 -2.04 -8.45 9.74
N PHE A 21 -1.92 -7.65 10.81
CA PHE A 21 -0.64 -7.48 11.51
C PHE A 21 -0.10 -8.81 12.05
N ASN A 22 -0.95 -9.66 12.61
CA ASN A 22 -0.53 -10.97 13.12
C ASN A 22 -0.09 -11.90 11.98
N ILE A 23 -0.82 -11.93 10.86
CA ILE A 23 -0.42 -12.69 9.66
C ILE A 23 0.97 -12.26 9.18
N ILE A 24 1.27 -10.95 9.16
CA ILE A 24 2.59 -10.45 8.74
C ILE A 24 3.68 -10.83 9.74
N LYS A 25 3.41 -10.74 11.05
CA LYS A 25 4.36 -11.13 12.11
C LYS A 25 4.75 -12.61 12.01
N GLU A 26 3.82 -13.47 11.61
CA GLU A 26 4.07 -14.90 11.41
C GLU A 26 5.01 -15.20 10.21
N LYS A 27 5.25 -14.25 9.30
CA LYS A 27 6.06 -14.46 8.08
C LYS A 27 7.58 -14.41 8.28
N ASN A 28 8.07 -14.58 9.50
CA ASN A 28 9.51 -14.57 9.85
C ASN A 28 10.27 -13.38 9.23
N ILE A 29 9.68 -12.18 9.35
CA ILE A 29 10.31 -10.92 8.91
C ILE A 29 11.45 -10.54 9.88
N ASP A 30 12.45 -9.81 9.37
CA ASP A 30 13.59 -9.37 10.18
C ASP A 30 13.19 -8.43 11.33
N TYR A 31 14.08 -8.30 12.33
CA TYR A 31 13.82 -7.51 13.53
C TYR A 31 13.51 -6.03 13.26
N GLU A 32 14.10 -5.43 12.22
CA GLU A 32 13.85 -4.03 11.87
C GLU A 32 12.43 -3.87 11.32
N ALA A 33 12.01 -4.78 10.44
CA ALA A 33 10.66 -4.85 9.93
C ALA A 33 9.64 -5.09 11.06
N GLN A 34 9.92 -5.99 12.01
CA GLN A 34 9.06 -6.21 13.19
C GLN A 34 8.89 -4.93 14.01
N PHE A 35 9.97 -4.19 14.24
CA PHE A 35 9.92 -2.95 15.02
C PHE A 35 9.13 -1.85 14.31
N LYS A 36 9.31 -1.69 12.99
CA LYS A 36 8.50 -0.77 12.17
C LYS A 36 7.02 -1.15 12.24
N LEU A 37 6.72 -2.44 12.09
CA LEU A 37 5.36 -2.96 12.14
C LEU A 37 4.69 -2.67 13.50
N GLN A 38 5.42 -2.86 14.60
CA GLN A 38 4.92 -2.55 15.94
C GLN A 38 4.62 -1.05 16.14
N LYS A 39 5.46 -0.16 15.58
CA LYS A 39 5.18 1.28 15.61
C LYS A 39 3.88 1.62 14.89
N ILE A 40 3.65 1.03 13.72
CA ILE A 40 2.42 1.26 12.94
C ILE A 40 1.21 0.74 13.72
N LEU A 41 1.29 -0.47 14.28
CA LEU A 41 0.23 -1.04 15.11
C LEU A 41 -0.17 -0.09 16.26
N ASN A 42 0.82 0.46 16.97
CA ASN A 42 0.57 1.41 18.05
C ASN A 42 -0.10 2.72 17.58
N ILE A 43 0.21 3.21 16.38
CA ILE A 43 -0.43 4.42 15.81
C ILE A 43 -1.90 4.14 15.47
N THR A 44 -2.20 2.94 14.98
CA THR A 44 -3.55 2.57 14.54
C THR A 44 -4.52 2.29 15.69
N SER A 45 -4.01 2.16 16.92
CA SER A 45 -4.80 1.89 18.13
C SER A 45 -5.68 0.62 18.07
N VAL A 46 -5.39 -0.31 17.16
CA VAL A 46 -6.08 -1.61 17.11
C VAL A 46 -5.46 -2.61 18.08
N SER A 47 -6.29 -3.43 18.71
CA SER A 47 -5.90 -4.46 19.68
C SER A 47 -6.66 -5.78 19.44
N LYS A 48 -6.44 -6.76 20.31
CA LYS A 48 -7.18 -8.03 20.26
C LYS A 48 -8.67 -7.82 20.58
N GLU A 49 -8.96 -6.85 21.44
CA GLU A 49 -10.29 -6.48 21.91
C GLU A 49 -10.97 -5.51 20.94
N ASP A 50 -10.22 -4.56 20.39
CA ASP A 50 -10.69 -3.64 19.35
C ASP A 50 -9.89 -3.86 18.06
N LYS A 51 -10.35 -4.82 17.28
CA LYS A 51 -9.64 -5.26 16.07
C LYS A 51 -9.64 -4.25 14.92
N GLY A 52 -10.44 -3.19 15.03
CA GLY A 52 -10.67 -2.22 13.96
C GLY A 52 -11.55 -2.77 12.82
N PRO A 53 -11.70 -2.00 11.72
CA PRO A 53 -12.53 -2.38 10.58
C PRO A 53 -11.99 -3.63 9.90
N LYS A 54 -12.91 -4.38 9.29
CA LYS A 54 -12.63 -5.59 8.53
C LYS A 54 -12.84 -5.34 7.04
N PHE A 55 -11.96 -5.90 6.23
CA PHE A 55 -12.00 -5.73 4.77
C PHE A 55 -11.98 -7.07 4.05
N SER A 56 -12.66 -7.15 2.91
CA SER A 56 -12.57 -8.33 2.03
C SER A 56 -11.17 -8.47 1.47
N LEU A 57 -10.43 -9.49 1.93
CA LEU A 57 -9.08 -9.76 1.46
C LEU A 57 -9.08 -10.20 -0.02
N GLU A 58 -10.06 -11.00 -0.43
CA GLU A 58 -10.21 -11.48 -1.81
C GLU A 58 -10.33 -10.29 -2.78
N LYS A 59 -11.28 -9.38 -2.52
CA LYS A 59 -11.45 -8.17 -3.33
C LYS A 59 -10.22 -7.28 -3.32
N ALA A 60 -9.60 -7.11 -2.15
CA ALA A 60 -8.39 -6.30 -2.05
C ALA A 60 -7.25 -6.86 -2.90
N LEU A 61 -7.08 -8.19 -2.95
CA LEU A 61 -6.06 -8.87 -3.75
C LEU A 61 -6.34 -8.77 -5.26
N ASP A 62 -7.60 -8.92 -5.67
CA ASP A 62 -8.01 -8.82 -7.07
C ASP A 62 -7.87 -7.39 -7.63
N GLU A 63 -7.98 -6.38 -6.76
CA GLU A 63 -7.96 -4.97 -7.12
C GLU A 63 -6.63 -4.27 -6.77
N ILE A 64 -5.55 -5.02 -6.51
CA ILE A 64 -4.21 -4.42 -6.37
C ILE A 64 -3.69 -3.98 -7.74
N LYS A 65 -3.42 -2.69 -7.88
CA LYS A 65 -2.81 -2.11 -9.07
C LYS A 65 -1.46 -1.50 -8.75
N ILE A 66 -0.45 -1.83 -9.56
CA ILE A 66 0.93 -1.40 -9.35
C ILE A 66 1.37 -0.58 -10.56
N PHE A 67 1.93 0.60 -10.30
CA PHE A 67 2.38 1.52 -11.34
C PHE A 67 3.83 1.94 -11.10
N GLU A 68 4.58 2.12 -12.18
CA GLU A 68 5.83 2.88 -12.10
C GLU A 68 5.48 4.36 -12.00
N SER A 69 6.02 5.05 -10.99
CA SER A 69 5.75 6.47 -10.77
C SER A 69 6.14 7.35 -11.97
N ASN A 70 7.03 6.86 -12.84
CA ASN A 70 7.48 7.56 -14.04
C ASN A 70 6.48 7.51 -15.20
N ASN A 71 5.57 6.54 -15.18
CA ASN A 71 4.55 6.35 -16.21
C ASN A 71 3.21 7.00 -15.83
N LEU A 72 3.12 7.58 -14.63
CA LEU A 72 1.96 8.34 -14.20
C LEU A 72 2.04 9.78 -14.72
N PRO A 73 0.91 10.41 -15.05
CA PRO A 73 0.87 11.84 -15.36
C PRO A 73 1.49 12.68 -14.24
N LYS A 74 2.36 13.61 -14.62
CA LYS A 74 3.04 14.53 -13.70
C LYS A 74 2.80 15.95 -14.16
N LEU A 75 2.53 16.84 -13.21
CA LEU A 75 2.64 18.28 -13.46
C LEU A 75 4.11 18.68 -13.43
N ASP A 76 4.55 19.41 -14.46
CA ASP A 76 5.92 19.92 -14.52
C ASP A 76 6.00 21.26 -13.79
N ILE A 77 6.31 21.22 -12.49
CA ILE A 77 6.24 22.37 -11.57
C ILE A 77 7.57 23.15 -11.56
N ILE A 78 8.10 23.49 -12.73
CA ILE A 78 9.40 24.18 -12.82
C ILE A 78 9.28 25.69 -12.50
N LYS A 79 8.05 26.26 -12.42
CA LYS A 79 7.86 27.73 -12.35
C LYS A 79 6.73 28.25 -11.44
N THR A 80 6.49 27.68 -10.27
CA THR A 80 5.55 28.30 -9.30
C THR A 80 6.29 29.01 -8.18
N ASN A 81 6.77 30.23 -8.42
CA ASN A 81 7.29 31.08 -7.37
C ASN A 81 6.18 31.43 -6.38
N GLY A 82 6.30 30.97 -5.13
CA GLY A 82 5.39 31.33 -4.03
C GLY A 82 4.25 30.35 -3.73
N VAL A 83 4.11 29.25 -4.48
CA VAL A 83 3.12 28.20 -4.19
C VAL A 83 3.85 26.95 -3.69
N THR A 84 3.62 26.57 -2.44
CA THR A 84 4.35 25.48 -1.76
C THR A 84 3.54 24.18 -1.62
N ASN A 85 2.25 24.18 -1.92
CA ASN A 85 1.36 23.03 -1.76
C ASN A 85 0.44 22.85 -2.97
N ILE A 86 0.94 22.21 -4.03
CA ILE A 86 0.15 21.88 -5.21
C ILE A 86 -0.43 20.49 -5.03
N ARG A 87 -1.75 20.41 -4.96
CA ARG A 87 -2.52 19.17 -5.01
C ARG A 87 -3.21 19.09 -6.36
N TYR A 88 -3.12 17.94 -7.01
CA TYR A 88 -3.75 17.68 -8.29
C TYR A 88 -4.24 16.24 -8.32
N ASP A 89 -5.36 16.03 -9.02
CA ASP A 89 -5.91 14.71 -9.23
C ASP A 89 -5.33 14.12 -10.52
N VAL A 90 -4.98 12.85 -10.47
CA VAL A 90 -4.40 12.12 -11.59
C VAL A 90 -5.27 10.91 -11.87
N ASP A 91 -5.89 10.89 -13.04
CA ASP A 91 -6.56 9.70 -13.53
C ASP A 91 -5.52 8.68 -14.00
N CYS A 92 -5.52 7.52 -13.36
CA CYS A 92 -4.62 6.40 -13.68
C CYS A 92 -5.31 5.31 -14.52
N SER A 93 -6.54 5.54 -15.01
CA SER A 93 -7.32 4.53 -15.75
C SER A 93 -6.64 4.01 -17.01
N PHE A 94 -5.77 4.82 -17.63
CA PHE A 94 -4.98 4.46 -18.81
C PHE A 94 -3.49 4.25 -18.51
N ALA A 95 -3.09 4.36 -17.23
CA ALA A 95 -1.71 4.17 -16.85
C ALA A 95 -1.32 2.70 -17.03
N LYS A 96 -0.07 2.46 -17.46
CA LYS A 96 0.44 1.11 -17.64
C LYS A 96 0.63 0.44 -16.28
N GLU A 97 -0.21 -0.56 -16.01
CA GLU A 97 -0.12 -1.42 -14.85
C GLU A 97 1.04 -2.43 -14.98
N ILE A 98 1.72 -2.69 -13.88
CA ILE A 98 2.70 -3.77 -13.74
C ILE A 98 1.97 -4.97 -13.16
N LYS A 99 2.10 -6.12 -13.81
CA LYS A 99 1.57 -7.37 -13.26
C LYS A 99 2.29 -7.72 -11.96
N PHE A 100 1.55 -8.29 -11.01
CA PHE A 100 2.09 -8.63 -9.70
C PHE A 100 3.33 -9.54 -9.80
N GLU A 101 3.32 -10.53 -10.69
CA GLU A 101 4.45 -11.45 -10.88
C GLU A 101 5.70 -10.72 -11.35
N ASP A 102 5.54 -9.74 -12.24
CA ASP A 102 6.65 -8.94 -12.75
C ASP A 102 7.16 -7.98 -11.69
N PHE A 103 6.28 -7.42 -10.86
CA PHE A 103 6.66 -6.62 -9.71
C PHE A 103 7.51 -7.42 -8.70
N ILE A 104 7.12 -8.66 -8.39
CA ILE A 104 7.90 -9.54 -7.50
C ILE A 104 9.29 -9.85 -8.10
N LYS A 105 9.39 -10.09 -9.41
CA LYS A 105 10.69 -10.27 -10.07
C LYS A 105 11.56 -9.02 -9.93
N ILE A 106 10.99 -7.84 -10.12
CA ILE A 106 11.71 -6.56 -9.96
C ILE A 106 12.22 -6.41 -8.53
N LEU A 107 11.41 -6.69 -7.50
CA LEU A 107 11.84 -6.62 -6.11
C LEU A 107 13.01 -7.56 -5.82
N LYS A 108 12.91 -8.83 -6.23
CA LYS A 108 13.97 -9.84 -6.05
C LYS A 108 15.28 -9.47 -6.75
N SER A 109 15.20 -8.87 -7.94
CA SER A 109 16.40 -8.46 -8.70
C SER A 109 17.18 -7.32 -8.05
N LYS A 110 16.53 -6.55 -7.15
CA LYS A 110 17.12 -5.37 -6.51
C LYS A 110 17.76 -5.65 -5.16
N ASN A 111 17.81 -6.91 -4.69
CA ASN A 111 18.25 -7.27 -3.33
C ASN A 111 17.59 -6.39 -2.25
N LEU A 112 16.28 -6.17 -2.38
CA LEU A 112 15.43 -5.74 -1.26
C LEU A 112 14.92 -6.98 -0.52
#